data_AF-A0A5E4WXH2-F1
#
_entry.id   AF-A0A5E4WXH2-F1
#
_cell.length_a   1.000
_cell.length_b   1.000
_cell.length_c   1.000
_cell.angle_alpha   90.00
_cell.angle_beta   90.00
_cell.angle_gamma   90.00
#
_symmetry.space_group_name_H-M   'P 1'
#
loop_
_entity.id
_entity.type
_entity.pdbx_description
1 polymer ?
#
loop_
_entity_poly.entity_id
_entity_poly.type
_entity_poly.pdbx_seq_one_letter_code
_entity_poly.pdbx_strand_id
1 'polypeptide(L)'
;MKIHDLQQGSPEWQAFRLTHHGASEAAAMLGLSKKTTRSELLRMKHTGTPKEFSDWVQVNILDYGHEVEAMARPIIEDLIGEDLYPVTCSNEDTGGILSASCDGLTMSYDTAFEHKQWAAELAASVAAGVLPEEHMPQCQQIMLVTGAKRVIFTVSDGTPDNCVHVEVLPDPAWFVRIEAGWAQFDRDLADYVLPEAKPVIVAEVVQALPAVAVQISGEITVRDNFKVFEAALRDFLENRLIREPETDKDFIDLDAQIKALKKAEDALNSAETMMLAQIQTVDEAKRQKEMLYKLTRDNRLMAEKLLESEKTRRRAEKVETARKAYVAHVAELQREIAGLRMDVATPDFAGAIKGLKTLESMQDKLDTALANGKIAAEQQAADLRTKLGWIEANAAEYRALLADLQQLAAKPFDDFKLAVTARIDAHKKAEADRLEAERARIRQEEEAKAKAEAEAKLRAEQQAATPAVPLADPTPQVTAKPTTTARPSTAPAVSRANPAPTSKSRPSDDEIIDVLALHFRVHESAVVAWLLEIDLEAASQRIADSMAA
;
A
#
# COMPACT_ATOMS: atom_id res chain seq x y z
N MET A 1 -5.09 24.15 19.33
CA MET A 1 -6.44 23.68 19.05
C MET A 1 -7.38 24.87 19.22
N LYS A 2 -7.96 25.34 18.11
CA LYS A 2 -8.97 26.40 18.13
C LYS A 2 -10.33 25.76 18.33
N ILE A 3 -11.05 26.16 19.38
CA ILE A 3 -12.45 25.76 19.60
C ILE A 3 -13.36 26.69 18.78
N HIS A 4 -14.41 26.13 18.20
CA HIS A 4 -15.42 26.85 17.42
C HIS A 4 -16.79 26.74 18.07
N ASP A 5 -17.48 27.86 18.18
CA ASP A 5 -18.88 27.96 18.65
C ASP A 5 -19.83 27.51 17.52
N LEU A 6 -19.91 26.19 17.31
CA LEU A 6 -20.66 25.54 16.25
C LEU A 6 -21.45 24.36 16.81
N GLN A 7 -22.78 24.47 16.78
CA GLN A 7 -23.68 23.37 17.13
C GLN A 7 -23.57 22.25 16.09
N GLN A 8 -23.28 21.02 16.53
CA GLN A 8 -23.21 19.87 15.63
C GLN A 8 -24.52 19.70 14.85
N GLY A 9 -24.41 19.38 13.56
CA GLY A 9 -25.55 19.29 12.63
C GLY A 9 -26.06 20.62 12.05
N SER A 10 -25.72 21.78 12.60
CA SER A 10 -26.23 23.08 12.12
C SER A 10 -25.73 23.44 10.70
N PRO A 11 -26.42 24.34 9.96
CA PRO A 11 -25.95 24.80 8.66
C PRO A 11 -24.54 25.42 8.69
N GLU A 12 -24.19 26.12 9.77
CA GLU A 12 -22.87 26.71 10.00
C GLU A 12 -21.81 25.63 10.21
N TRP A 13 -22.13 24.58 10.96
CA TRP A 13 -21.26 23.41 11.13
C TRP A 13 -21.08 22.63 9.82
N GLN A 14 -22.14 22.47 9.03
CA GLN A 14 -22.05 21.87 7.69
C GLN A 14 -21.18 22.70 6.75
N ALA A 15 -21.32 24.03 6.77
CA ALA A 15 -20.48 24.94 5.98
C ALA A 15 -19.00 24.91 6.42
N PHE A 16 -18.72 24.89 7.73
CA PHE A 16 -17.39 24.70 8.28
C PHE A 16 -16.76 23.38 7.82
N ARG A 17 -17.53 22.28 7.80
CA ARG A 17 -17.08 20.97 7.29
C ARG A 17 -16.85 20.92 5.78
N LEU A 18 -17.36 21.87 4.99
CA LEU A 18 -17.01 21.93 3.56
C LEU A 18 -15.62 22.53 3.33
N THR A 19 -15.17 23.44 4.19
CA THR A 19 -13.86 24.11 4.08
C THR A 19 -12.74 23.51 4.94
N HIS A 20 -13.09 22.61 5.87
CA HIS A 20 -12.13 21.93 6.76
C HIS A 20 -12.14 20.41 6.55
N HIS A 21 -11.06 19.77 6.93
CA HIS A 21 -10.87 18.32 6.81
C HIS A 21 -11.34 17.64 8.09
N GLY A 22 -12.56 17.10 8.11
CA GLY A 22 -13.18 16.56 9.33
C GLY A 22 -12.69 15.16 9.72
N ALA A 23 -12.52 14.89 11.02
CA ALA A 23 -12.07 13.60 11.53
C ALA A 23 -12.94 12.40 11.08
N SER A 24 -14.27 12.58 11.05
CA SER A 24 -15.22 11.57 10.52
C SER A 24 -15.16 11.37 9.00
N GLU A 25 -14.44 12.23 8.26
CA GLU A 25 -14.20 12.10 6.82
C GLU A 25 -12.85 11.45 6.50
N ALA A 26 -11.92 11.36 7.47
CA ALA A 26 -10.59 10.78 7.26
C ALA A 26 -10.64 9.34 6.71
N ALA A 27 -11.60 8.54 7.16
CA ALA A 27 -11.83 7.19 6.64
C ALA A 27 -12.34 7.16 5.19
N ALA A 28 -13.12 8.16 4.76
CA ALA A 28 -13.56 8.30 3.37
C ALA A 28 -12.44 8.86 2.47
N MET A 29 -11.65 9.80 2.98
CA MET A 29 -10.45 10.34 2.35
C MET A 29 -9.41 9.26 2.03
N LEU A 30 -9.17 8.32 2.97
CA LEU A 30 -8.30 7.15 2.78
C LEU A 30 -8.97 6.01 1.98
N GLY A 31 -10.27 6.12 1.67
CA GLY A 31 -11.07 5.13 0.95
C GLY A 31 -11.43 3.87 1.75
N LEU A 32 -11.29 3.91 3.08
CA LEU A 32 -11.59 2.86 4.05
C LEU A 32 -13.08 2.80 4.44
N SER A 33 -13.82 3.89 4.27
CA SER A 33 -15.24 3.94 4.68
C SER A 33 -16.17 3.11 3.80
N LYS A 34 -17.16 2.49 4.44
CA LYS A 34 -18.28 1.76 3.83
C LYS A 34 -19.50 2.66 3.53
N LYS A 35 -19.56 3.89 4.06
CA LYS A 35 -20.76 4.77 4.03
C LYS A 35 -20.66 5.95 3.05
N THR A 36 -19.45 6.39 2.73
CA THR A 36 -19.16 7.50 1.81
C THR A 36 -17.86 7.17 1.07
N THR A 37 -17.87 7.21 -0.26
CA THR A 37 -16.66 6.89 -1.05
C THR A 37 -15.70 8.08 -1.15
N ARG A 38 -14.46 7.84 -1.60
CA ARG A 38 -13.48 8.92 -1.77
C ARG A 38 -13.90 9.88 -2.89
N SER A 39 -14.42 9.34 -3.99
CA SER A 39 -14.97 10.14 -5.10
C SER A 39 -16.23 10.93 -4.69
N GLU A 40 -17.05 10.42 -3.76
CA GLU A 40 -18.17 11.19 -3.20
C GLU A 40 -17.68 12.36 -2.31
N LEU A 41 -16.66 12.15 -1.49
CA LEU A 41 -16.08 13.20 -0.66
C LEU A 41 -15.45 14.31 -1.53
N LEU A 42 -14.69 13.95 -2.57
CA LEU A 42 -14.17 14.91 -3.55
C LEU A 42 -15.29 15.73 -4.19
N ARG A 43 -16.38 15.09 -4.62
CA ARG A 43 -17.55 15.76 -5.20
C ARG A 43 -18.15 16.78 -4.24
N MET A 44 -18.42 16.41 -2.98
CA MET A 44 -19.03 17.29 -1.98
C MET A 44 -18.16 18.53 -1.68
N LYS A 45 -16.84 18.32 -1.51
CA LYS A 45 -15.88 19.41 -1.27
C LYS A 45 -15.79 20.33 -2.50
N HIS A 46 -15.70 19.78 -3.71
CA HIS A 46 -15.60 20.56 -4.96
C HIS A 46 -16.87 21.37 -5.25
N THR A 47 -18.07 20.81 -5.05
CA THR A 47 -19.32 21.54 -5.33
C THR A 47 -19.76 22.45 -4.18
N GLY A 48 -19.09 22.40 -3.02
CA GLY A 48 -19.53 23.12 -1.82
C GLY A 48 -20.93 22.70 -1.35
N THR A 49 -21.31 21.43 -1.58
CA THR A 49 -22.65 20.91 -1.28
C THR A 49 -22.55 19.80 -0.23
N PRO A 50 -23.23 19.92 0.93
CA PRO A 50 -23.22 18.87 1.95
C PRO A 50 -24.00 17.64 1.47
N LYS A 51 -23.85 16.51 2.17
CA LYS A 51 -24.64 15.29 1.90
C LYS A 51 -26.08 15.53 2.35
N GLU A 52 -27.00 15.65 1.39
CA GLU A 52 -28.43 15.64 1.69
C GLU A 52 -28.83 14.26 2.24
N PHE A 53 -29.51 14.27 3.38
CA PHE A 53 -30.16 13.10 3.98
C PHE A 53 -31.67 13.24 3.84
N SER A 54 -32.40 12.14 3.70
CA SER A 54 -33.86 12.19 3.78
C SER A 54 -34.31 12.43 5.23
N ASP A 55 -35.48 13.03 5.41
CA ASP A 55 -36.09 13.32 6.72
C ASP A 55 -36.05 12.09 7.66
N TRP A 56 -36.26 10.90 7.10
CA TRP A 56 -36.19 9.64 7.84
C TRP A 56 -34.77 9.36 8.37
N VAL A 57 -33.74 9.55 7.55
CA VAL A 57 -32.34 9.34 7.98
C VAL A 57 -31.89 10.42 8.96
N GLN A 58 -32.32 11.67 8.77
CA GLN A 58 -32.05 12.73 9.73
C GLN A 58 -32.60 12.36 11.12
N VAL A 59 -33.91 12.13 11.23
CA VAL A 59 -34.57 11.86 12.52
C VAL A 59 -34.13 10.51 13.14
N ASN A 60 -34.16 9.42 12.36
CA ASN A 60 -34.04 8.07 12.92
C ASN A 60 -32.59 7.57 13.03
N ILE A 61 -31.61 8.26 12.42
CA ILE A 61 -30.20 7.83 12.41
C ILE A 61 -29.26 8.93 12.92
N LEU A 62 -29.49 10.21 12.61
CA LEU A 62 -28.60 11.30 13.05
C LEU A 62 -29.07 11.89 14.38
N ASP A 63 -30.33 12.34 14.46
CA ASP A 63 -30.87 12.99 15.66
C ASP A 63 -30.96 12.00 16.83
N TYR A 64 -31.54 10.81 16.60
CA TYR A 64 -31.49 9.68 17.54
C TYR A 64 -30.05 9.27 17.91
N GLY A 65 -29.08 9.50 17.02
CA GLY A 65 -27.66 9.30 17.32
C GLY A 65 -27.16 10.18 18.44
N HIS A 66 -27.45 11.49 18.38
CA HIS A 66 -27.10 12.45 19.42
C HIS A 66 -27.89 12.21 20.73
N GLU A 67 -29.14 11.72 20.65
CA GLU A 67 -29.89 11.30 21.85
C GLU A 67 -29.19 10.13 22.57
N VAL A 68 -28.78 9.11 21.81
CA VAL A 68 -28.07 7.93 22.34
C VAL A 68 -26.67 8.29 22.87
N GLU A 69 -25.94 9.16 22.18
CA GLU A 69 -24.66 9.74 22.62
C GLU A 69 -24.83 10.47 23.97
N ALA A 70 -25.85 11.30 24.10
CA ALA A 70 -26.14 12.05 25.33
C ALA A 70 -26.52 11.14 26.51
N MET A 71 -27.19 10.02 26.27
CA MET A 71 -27.45 8.99 27.29
C MET A 71 -26.19 8.18 27.64
N ALA A 72 -25.31 7.94 26.68
CA ALA A 72 -24.07 7.20 26.89
C ALA A 72 -23.00 7.99 27.66
N ARG A 73 -22.96 9.31 27.48
CA ARG A 73 -21.94 10.20 28.06
C ARG A 73 -21.77 10.03 29.59
N PRO A 74 -22.81 10.10 30.45
CA PRO A 74 -22.66 9.91 31.89
C PRO A 74 -22.03 8.56 32.28
N ILE A 75 -22.28 7.50 31.50
CA ILE A 75 -21.71 6.16 31.73
C ILE A 75 -20.19 6.17 31.49
N ILE A 76 -19.71 7.03 30.58
CA ILE A 76 -18.29 7.21 30.28
C ILE A 76 -17.64 8.25 31.21
N GLU A 77 -18.38 9.27 31.65
CA GLU A 77 -17.93 10.22 32.69
C GLU A 77 -17.68 9.49 34.03
N ASP A 78 -18.62 8.61 34.46
CA ASP A 78 -18.44 7.71 35.62
C ASP A 78 -17.25 6.75 35.46
N LEU A 79 -16.96 6.31 34.22
CA LEU A 79 -15.85 5.40 33.90
C LEU A 79 -14.48 6.09 33.98
N ILE A 80 -14.36 7.33 33.49
CA ILE A 80 -13.07 8.05 33.44
C ILE A 80 -12.83 8.94 34.67
N GLY A 81 -13.89 9.33 35.39
CA GLY A 81 -13.83 10.22 36.55
C GLY A 81 -13.73 11.72 36.23
N GLU A 82 -14.06 12.12 35.00
CA GLU A 82 -14.00 13.51 34.48
C GLU A 82 -15.19 13.79 33.55
N ASP A 83 -15.73 15.01 33.62
CA ASP A 83 -16.81 15.51 32.73
C ASP A 83 -16.37 15.59 31.25
N LEU A 84 -17.29 15.34 30.32
CA LEU A 84 -17.06 15.30 28.87
C LEU A 84 -17.95 16.29 28.10
N TYR A 85 -17.35 17.35 27.56
CA TYR A 85 -18.08 18.41 26.85
C TYR A 85 -18.02 18.21 25.32
N PRO A 86 -19.15 18.28 24.57
CA PRO A 86 -19.12 18.25 23.11
C PRO A 86 -18.38 19.47 22.55
N VAL A 87 -17.44 19.26 21.62
CA VAL A 87 -16.56 20.32 21.11
C VAL A 87 -16.32 20.18 19.61
N THR A 88 -16.59 21.23 18.84
CA THR A 88 -16.02 21.39 17.48
C THR A 88 -14.73 22.21 17.55
N CYS A 89 -13.66 21.70 16.94
CA CYS A 89 -12.33 22.32 17.01
C CYS A 89 -11.49 22.08 15.75
N SER A 90 -10.38 22.82 15.62
CA SER A 90 -9.43 22.72 14.50
C SER A 90 -7.98 22.95 14.91
N ASN A 91 -7.04 22.60 14.01
CA ASN A 91 -5.61 22.94 14.13
C ASN A 91 -5.23 24.26 13.43
N GLU A 92 -6.17 25.21 13.31
CA GLU A 92 -5.92 26.54 12.74
C GLU A 92 -4.81 27.34 13.46
N ASP A 93 -4.65 27.17 14.78
CA ASP A 93 -3.57 27.86 15.54
C ASP A 93 -2.16 27.49 15.04
N THR A 94 -2.01 26.30 14.45
CA THR A 94 -0.77 25.83 13.83
C THR A 94 -0.79 25.99 12.31
N GLY A 95 -1.74 26.76 11.76
CA GLY A 95 -1.88 27.03 10.33
C GLY A 95 -2.49 25.90 9.51
N GLY A 96 -3.10 24.89 10.14
CA GLY A 96 -3.76 23.77 9.47
C GLY A 96 -5.27 23.97 9.29
N ILE A 97 -5.89 23.04 8.54
CA ILE A 97 -7.35 22.97 8.31
C ILE A 97 -7.96 21.63 8.74
N LEU A 98 -7.24 20.82 9.52
CA LEU A 98 -7.81 19.62 10.13
C LEU A 98 -8.78 20.02 11.23
N SER A 99 -9.95 19.39 11.24
CA SER A 99 -10.98 19.61 12.25
C SER A 99 -11.46 18.31 12.87
N ALA A 100 -11.98 18.45 14.09
CA ALA A 100 -12.63 17.39 14.84
C ALA A 100 -13.88 17.97 15.51
N SER A 101 -15.02 17.32 15.30
CA SER A 101 -16.15 17.46 16.21
C SER A 101 -16.15 16.23 17.10
N CYS A 102 -15.84 16.44 18.36
CA CYS A 102 -15.74 15.41 19.38
C CYS A 102 -17.07 15.33 20.11
N ASP A 103 -17.59 14.12 20.23
CA ASP A 103 -18.81 13.84 20.99
C ASP A 103 -18.59 14.19 22.47
N GLY A 104 -17.36 14.03 22.98
CA GLY A 104 -16.91 14.66 24.21
C GLY A 104 -15.40 14.93 24.24
N LEU A 105 -14.99 15.88 25.08
CA LEU A 105 -13.61 16.20 25.40
C LEU A 105 -13.53 16.69 26.86
N THR A 106 -12.56 16.22 27.63
CA THR A 106 -12.35 16.69 29.01
C THR A 106 -11.86 18.14 29.04
N MET A 107 -12.10 18.87 30.15
CA MET A 107 -11.61 20.24 30.34
C MET A 107 -10.06 20.34 30.40
N SER A 108 -9.39 19.21 30.63
CA SER A 108 -7.94 19.03 30.54
C SER A 108 -7.44 18.82 29.09
N TYR A 109 -8.36 18.64 28.14
CA TYR A 109 -8.16 18.25 26.74
C TYR A 109 -7.38 16.94 26.52
N ASP A 110 -7.22 16.12 27.56
CA ASP A 110 -6.35 14.95 27.51
C ASP A 110 -7.06 13.63 27.18
N THR A 111 -8.38 13.60 27.35
CA THR A 111 -9.24 12.45 27.09
C THR A 111 -10.40 12.90 26.21
N ALA A 112 -10.45 12.38 24.99
CA ALA A 112 -11.56 12.59 24.07
C ALA A 112 -12.53 11.39 24.10
N PHE A 113 -13.78 11.63 23.70
CA PHE A 113 -14.85 10.64 23.62
C PHE A 113 -15.47 10.66 22.21
N GLU A 114 -15.71 9.46 21.68
CA GLU A 114 -16.22 9.20 20.34
C GLU A 114 -17.24 8.05 20.43
N HIS A 115 -18.46 8.28 19.98
CA HIS A 115 -19.61 7.40 20.18
C HIS A 115 -20.13 6.80 18.87
N LYS A 116 -20.57 5.53 18.89
CA LYS A 116 -21.38 4.94 17.83
C LYS A 116 -22.61 4.25 18.42
N GLN A 117 -23.75 4.42 17.76
CA GLN A 117 -24.96 3.63 18.02
C GLN A 117 -24.66 2.13 17.93
N TRP A 118 -25.36 1.35 18.76
CA TRP A 118 -25.19 -0.10 18.86
C TRP A 118 -25.36 -0.83 17.53
N ALA A 119 -24.28 -1.49 17.09
CA ALA A 119 -24.28 -2.41 15.97
C ALA A 119 -23.52 -3.67 16.40
N ALA A 120 -24.20 -4.84 16.39
CA ALA A 120 -23.72 -6.05 17.07
C ALA A 120 -22.30 -6.49 16.65
N GLU A 121 -21.95 -6.39 15.37
CA GLU A 121 -20.60 -6.72 14.88
C GLU A 121 -19.52 -5.76 15.41
N LEU A 122 -19.82 -4.46 15.44
CA LEU A 122 -18.90 -3.44 15.94
C LEU A 122 -18.78 -3.51 17.47
N ALA A 123 -19.89 -3.72 18.18
CA ALA A 123 -19.92 -3.93 19.62
C ALA A 123 -19.11 -5.18 20.02
N ALA A 124 -19.26 -6.30 19.31
CA ALA A 124 -18.46 -7.51 19.56
C ALA A 124 -16.96 -7.27 19.30
N SER A 125 -16.61 -6.50 18.27
CA SER A 125 -15.22 -6.12 17.98
C SER A 125 -14.62 -5.25 19.09
N VAL A 126 -15.33 -4.22 19.52
CA VAL A 126 -14.91 -3.29 20.58
C VAL A 126 -14.83 -3.98 21.95
N ALA A 127 -15.78 -4.87 22.27
CA ALA A 127 -15.75 -5.70 23.48
C ALA A 127 -14.55 -6.68 23.51
N ALA A 128 -13.99 -7.04 22.34
CA ALA A 128 -12.76 -7.81 22.23
C ALA A 128 -11.48 -6.92 22.22
N GLY A 129 -11.61 -5.61 22.45
CA GLY A 129 -10.50 -4.65 22.41
C GLY A 129 -10.00 -4.31 21.00
N VAL A 130 -10.75 -4.66 19.95
CA VAL A 130 -10.35 -4.48 18.55
C VAL A 130 -11.19 -3.40 17.88
N LEU A 131 -10.58 -2.24 17.61
CA LEU A 131 -11.20 -1.19 16.79
C LEU A 131 -10.99 -1.48 15.28
N PRO A 132 -12.04 -1.60 14.46
CA PRO A 132 -11.88 -1.78 13.01
C PRO A 132 -11.17 -0.61 12.33
N GLU A 133 -10.41 -0.89 11.26
CA GLU A 133 -9.62 0.13 10.53
C GLU A 133 -10.46 1.28 9.95
N GLU A 134 -11.78 1.10 9.74
CA GLU A 134 -12.68 2.18 9.33
C GLU A 134 -12.82 3.30 10.39
N HIS A 135 -12.63 2.99 11.68
CA HIS A 135 -12.81 3.95 12.78
C HIS A 135 -11.49 4.54 13.31
N MET A 136 -10.37 3.84 13.13
CA MET A 136 -9.06 4.31 13.58
C MET A 136 -8.67 5.70 13.02
N PRO A 137 -8.89 6.06 11.73
CA PRO A 137 -8.59 7.39 11.22
C PRO A 137 -9.29 8.53 11.97
N GLN A 138 -10.52 8.31 12.43
CA GLN A 138 -11.28 9.34 13.15
C GLN A 138 -10.70 9.57 14.54
N CYS A 139 -10.45 8.50 15.31
CA CYS A 139 -9.85 8.59 16.64
C CYS A 139 -8.46 9.24 16.59
N GLN A 140 -7.64 8.83 15.63
CA GLN A 140 -6.29 9.36 15.47
C GLN A 140 -6.31 10.83 15.00
N GLN A 141 -7.23 11.23 14.12
CA GLN A 141 -7.35 12.64 13.75
C GLN A 141 -7.88 13.51 14.91
N ILE A 142 -8.77 12.99 15.77
CA ILE A 142 -9.20 13.68 16.99
C ILE A 142 -8.00 14.00 17.88
N MET A 143 -7.14 13.02 18.15
CA MET A 143 -5.92 13.22 18.96
C MET A 143 -4.92 14.18 18.28
N LEU A 144 -4.80 14.13 16.94
CA LEU A 144 -3.97 15.06 16.16
C LEU A 144 -4.47 16.52 16.19
N VAL A 145 -5.79 16.75 16.27
CA VAL A 145 -6.39 18.10 16.33
C VAL A 145 -6.44 18.65 17.75
N THR A 146 -6.75 17.80 18.74
CA THR A 146 -6.94 18.20 20.15
C THR A 146 -5.66 18.21 20.97
N GLY A 147 -4.72 17.31 20.67
CA GLY A 147 -3.61 16.97 21.55
C GLY A 147 -3.96 15.95 22.64
N ALA A 148 -5.13 15.32 22.58
CA ALA A 148 -5.56 14.32 23.56
C ALA A 148 -4.62 13.10 23.59
N LYS A 149 -4.41 12.58 24.80
CA LYS A 149 -3.54 11.41 25.08
C LYS A 149 -4.24 10.08 24.79
N ARG A 150 -5.57 10.10 24.63
CA ARG A 150 -6.43 8.96 24.30
C ARG A 150 -7.78 9.40 23.75
N VAL A 151 -8.42 8.51 23.00
CA VAL A 151 -9.87 8.53 22.70
C VAL A 151 -10.52 7.31 23.36
N ILE A 152 -11.58 7.53 24.14
CA ILE A 152 -12.49 6.46 24.53
C ILE A 152 -13.51 6.29 23.40
N PHE A 153 -13.36 5.21 22.63
CA PHE A 153 -14.29 4.86 21.55
C PHE A 153 -15.36 3.93 22.09
N THR A 154 -16.62 4.36 22.08
CA THR A 154 -17.75 3.67 22.70
C THR A 154 -18.79 3.26 21.67
N VAL A 155 -19.37 2.08 21.85
CA VAL A 155 -20.51 1.57 21.09
C VAL A 155 -21.64 1.30 22.08
N SER A 156 -22.76 2.01 21.97
CA SER A 156 -23.90 1.80 22.87
C SER A 156 -25.27 2.15 22.30
N ASP A 157 -26.33 1.67 22.96
CA ASP A 157 -27.72 2.12 22.78
C ASP A 157 -28.16 3.17 23.82
N GLY A 158 -27.21 3.68 24.61
CA GLY A 158 -27.45 4.64 25.70
C GLY A 158 -27.71 3.98 27.06
N THR A 159 -27.82 2.65 27.13
CA THR A 159 -27.96 1.92 28.40
C THR A 159 -26.62 1.33 28.89
N PRO A 160 -26.45 1.12 30.21
CA PRO A 160 -25.25 0.44 30.74
C PRO A 160 -25.12 -1.02 30.27
N ASP A 161 -26.24 -1.73 30.06
CA ASP A 161 -26.24 -3.15 29.67
C ASP A 161 -25.67 -3.37 28.26
N ASN A 162 -25.93 -2.44 27.34
CA ASN A 162 -25.38 -2.42 25.99
C ASN A 162 -24.42 -1.24 25.81
N CYS A 163 -23.41 -1.11 26.67
CA CYS A 163 -22.34 -0.11 26.51
C CYS A 163 -20.95 -0.76 26.57
N VAL A 164 -20.23 -0.78 25.45
CA VAL A 164 -18.87 -1.33 25.33
C VAL A 164 -17.92 -0.26 24.79
N HIS A 165 -16.67 -0.27 25.25
CA HIS A 165 -15.69 0.76 24.90
C HIS A 165 -14.29 0.17 24.69
N VAL A 166 -13.43 0.90 23.98
CA VAL A 166 -11.99 0.63 23.88
C VAL A 166 -11.20 1.94 23.97
N GLU A 167 -10.09 1.93 24.70
CA GLU A 167 -9.16 3.06 24.76
C GLU A 167 -8.23 3.01 23.53
N VAL A 168 -8.20 4.10 22.77
CA VAL A 168 -7.35 4.28 21.58
C VAL A 168 -6.25 5.27 21.93
N LEU A 169 -4.99 4.88 21.74
CA LEU A 169 -3.81 5.71 22.03
C LEU A 169 -3.24 6.35 20.75
N PRO A 170 -2.57 7.52 20.85
CA PRO A 170 -1.87 8.16 19.74
C PRO A 170 -0.87 7.25 19.04
N ASP A 171 -0.98 7.14 17.72
CA ASP A 171 0.00 6.45 16.87
C ASP A 171 0.60 7.43 15.85
N PRO A 172 1.90 7.79 15.96
CA PRO A 172 2.58 8.66 15.00
C PRO A 172 2.51 8.17 13.55
N ALA A 173 2.43 6.85 13.30
CA ALA A 173 2.28 6.32 11.95
C ALA A 173 0.89 6.63 11.36
N TRP A 174 -0.15 6.64 12.20
CA TRP A 174 -1.47 7.10 11.79
C TRP A 174 -1.53 8.60 11.55
N PHE A 175 -0.87 9.42 12.38
CA PHE A 175 -0.80 10.86 12.16
C PHE A 175 -0.17 11.18 10.79
N VAL A 176 1.00 10.61 10.49
CA VAL A 176 1.67 10.76 9.19
C VAL A 176 0.82 10.22 8.02
N ARG A 177 0.06 9.13 8.22
CA ARG A 177 -0.89 8.60 7.20
C ARG A 177 -2.07 9.53 6.96
N ILE A 178 -2.59 10.21 7.99
CA ILE A 178 -3.71 11.15 7.90
C ILE A 178 -3.27 12.45 7.23
N GLU A 179 -2.14 13.04 7.65
CA GLU A 179 -1.60 14.27 7.06
C GLU A 179 -1.22 14.09 5.59
N ALA A 180 -0.48 13.03 5.25
CA ALA A 180 -0.15 12.72 3.86
C ALA A 180 -1.40 12.35 3.03
N GLY A 181 -2.39 11.73 3.67
CA GLY A 181 -3.70 11.44 3.09
C GLY A 181 -4.44 12.71 2.66
N TRP A 182 -4.62 13.66 3.57
CA TRP A 182 -5.25 14.94 3.27
C TRP A 182 -4.45 15.77 2.26
N ALA A 183 -3.12 15.81 2.39
CA ALA A 183 -2.27 16.48 1.40
C ALA A 183 -2.40 15.89 -0.02
N GLN A 184 -2.66 14.59 -0.16
CA GLN A 184 -2.98 13.98 -1.46
C GLN A 184 -4.43 14.22 -1.89
N PHE A 185 -5.37 14.27 -0.94
CA PHE A 185 -6.75 14.63 -1.19
C PHE A 185 -6.87 16.06 -1.74
N ASP A 186 -6.14 17.02 -1.18
CA ASP A 186 -6.14 18.42 -1.65
C ASP A 186 -5.56 18.55 -3.06
N ARG A 187 -4.53 17.76 -3.41
CA ARG A 187 -4.02 17.66 -4.79
C ARG A 187 -5.08 17.08 -5.73
N ASP A 188 -5.69 15.95 -5.38
CA ASP A 188 -6.73 15.33 -6.21
C ASP A 188 -8.02 16.18 -6.28
N LEU A 189 -8.26 17.05 -5.30
CA LEU A 189 -9.37 18.02 -5.27
C LEU A 189 -9.11 19.23 -6.19
N ALA A 190 -7.86 19.73 -6.23
CA ALA A 190 -7.46 20.78 -7.15
C ALA A 190 -7.47 20.31 -8.62
N ASP A 191 -7.15 19.03 -8.87
CA ASP A 191 -7.25 18.38 -10.17
C ASP A 191 -8.68 17.85 -10.49
N TYR A 192 -9.65 17.98 -9.57
CA TYR A 192 -10.97 17.35 -9.74
C TYR A 192 -11.82 18.06 -10.79
N VAL A 193 -12.25 17.30 -11.81
CA VAL A 193 -13.27 17.74 -12.77
C VAL A 193 -14.57 17.02 -12.47
N LEU A 194 -15.66 17.77 -12.30
CA LEU A 194 -16.98 17.22 -12.07
C LEU A 194 -17.42 16.34 -13.26
N PRO A 195 -17.73 15.04 -13.06
CA PRO A 195 -18.22 14.18 -14.14
C PRO A 195 -19.52 14.69 -14.75
N GLU A 196 -19.73 14.43 -16.04
CA GLU A 196 -20.95 14.86 -16.74
C GLU A 196 -22.23 14.33 -16.08
N ALA A 197 -23.28 15.16 -16.10
CA ALA A 197 -24.54 14.88 -15.42
C ALA A 197 -25.23 13.66 -16.03
N LYS A 198 -25.19 12.53 -15.31
CA LYS A 198 -25.70 11.25 -15.80
C LYS A 198 -27.22 11.32 -16.04
N PRO A 199 -27.73 10.86 -17.20
CA PRO A 199 -29.16 10.58 -17.35
C PRO A 199 -29.57 9.47 -16.37
N VAL A 200 -30.82 9.49 -15.91
CA VAL A 200 -31.34 8.51 -14.95
C VAL A 200 -31.17 7.10 -15.52
N ILE A 201 -30.56 6.19 -14.75
CA ILE A 201 -30.33 4.80 -15.16
C ILE A 201 -31.61 3.97 -15.02
N VAL A 202 -32.63 4.36 -15.80
CA VAL A 202 -33.69 3.46 -16.21
C VAL A 202 -33.13 2.68 -17.40
N ALA A 203 -33.14 1.35 -17.32
CA ALA A 203 -32.90 0.51 -18.49
C ALA A 203 -33.96 0.88 -19.54
N GLU A 204 -33.55 1.29 -20.73
CA GLU A 204 -34.52 1.75 -21.72
C GLU A 204 -35.44 0.59 -22.09
N VAL A 205 -36.75 0.85 -22.13
CA VAL A 205 -37.74 -0.22 -22.36
C VAL A 205 -37.58 -0.70 -23.80
N VAL A 206 -36.77 -1.75 -23.98
CA VAL A 206 -36.48 -2.38 -25.25
C VAL A 206 -37.81 -2.74 -25.90
N GLN A 207 -38.23 -1.93 -26.87
CA GLN A 207 -39.51 -2.10 -27.57
C GLN A 207 -39.54 -3.50 -28.17
N ALA A 208 -40.40 -4.35 -27.60
CA ALA A 208 -40.40 -5.76 -27.86
C ALA A 208 -40.59 -6.03 -29.36
N LEU A 209 -39.74 -6.88 -29.92
CA LEU A 209 -39.96 -7.43 -31.25
C LEU A 209 -41.37 -8.06 -31.29
N PRO A 210 -42.13 -7.86 -32.38
CA PRO A 210 -43.53 -8.28 -32.44
C PRO A 210 -43.63 -9.80 -32.21
N ALA A 211 -44.65 -10.23 -31.47
CA ALA A 211 -44.82 -11.64 -31.14
C ALA A 211 -44.91 -12.48 -32.42
N VAL A 212 -44.02 -13.48 -32.57
CA VAL A 212 -44.03 -14.38 -33.72
C VAL A 212 -45.32 -15.19 -33.73
N ALA A 213 -46.07 -15.12 -34.82
CA ALA A 213 -47.39 -15.74 -34.92
C ALA A 213 -47.53 -16.52 -36.23
N VAL A 214 -48.09 -17.73 -36.12
CA VAL A 214 -48.46 -18.60 -37.25
C VAL A 214 -49.85 -19.17 -36.97
N GLN A 215 -50.73 -19.09 -37.96
CA GLN A 215 -52.06 -19.69 -37.94
C GLN A 215 -52.29 -20.48 -39.23
N ILE A 216 -52.94 -21.64 -39.13
CA ILE A 216 -53.30 -22.47 -40.28
C ILE A 216 -54.82 -22.60 -40.28
N SER A 217 -55.44 -22.23 -41.40
CA SER A 217 -56.88 -22.41 -41.62
C SER A 217 -57.16 -23.69 -42.41
N GLY A 218 -58.34 -24.28 -42.26
CA GLY A 218 -58.69 -25.61 -42.79
C GLY A 218 -58.59 -25.78 -44.32
N GLU A 219 -58.50 -24.68 -45.07
CA GLU A 219 -58.14 -24.67 -46.49
C GLU A 219 -56.67 -24.24 -46.65
N ILE A 220 -55.73 -25.19 -46.63
CA ILE A 220 -54.30 -25.13 -47.07
C ILE A 220 -53.68 -23.72 -47.17
N THR A 221 -53.79 -22.91 -46.12
CA THR A 221 -53.31 -21.52 -46.09
C THR A 221 -52.66 -21.23 -44.75
N VAL A 222 -51.34 -21.04 -44.78
CA VAL A 222 -50.56 -20.55 -43.66
C VAL A 222 -50.70 -19.03 -43.63
N ARG A 223 -50.99 -18.48 -42.46
CA ARG A 223 -50.93 -17.05 -42.16
C ARG A 223 -49.86 -16.82 -41.11
N ASP A 224 -48.73 -16.26 -41.52
CA ASP A 224 -47.64 -15.84 -40.65
C ASP A 224 -47.58 -14.30 -40.50
N ASN A 225 -46.70 -13.82 -39.63
CA ASN A 225 -46.31 -12.40 -39.55
C ASN A 225 -44.81 -12.16 -39.77
N PHE A 226 -44.09 -13.10 -40.41
CA PHE A 226 -42.63 -13.09 -40.52
C PHE A 226 -42.09 -11.84 -41.22
N LYS A 227 -42.81 -11.27 -42.20
CA LYS A 227 -42.41 -10.02 -42.87
C LYS A 227 -42.47 -8.79 -41.95
N VAL A 228 -43.42 -8.76 -41.01
CA VAL A 228 -43.55 -7.68 -40.01
C VAL A 228 -42.45 -7.83 -38.95
N PHE A 229 -42.19 -9.08 -38.54
CA PHE A 229 -41.09 -9.41 -37.64
C PHE A 229 -39.72 -9.10 -38.27
N GLU A 230 -39.51 -9.41 -39.56
CA GLU A 230 -38.27 -9.10 -40.27
C GLU A 230 -37.97 -7.61 -40.30
N ALA A 231 -38.95 -6.78 -40.65
CA ALA A 231 -38.80 -5.32 -40.66
C ALA A 231 -38.44 -4.78 -39.27
N ALA A 232 -39.13 -5.24 -38.23
CA ALA A 232 -38.86 -4.85 -36.83
C ALA A 232 -37.51 -5.34 -36.31
N LEU A 233 -37.05 -6.53 -36.74
CA LEU A 233 -35.75 -7.09 -36.40
C LEU A 233 -34.62 -6.33 -37.09
N ARG A 234 -34.77 -6.00 -38.38
CA ARG A 234 -33.76 -5.22 -39.13
C ARG A 234 -33.59 -3.82 -38.53
N ASP A 235 -34.69 -3.10 -38.32
CA ASP A 235 -34.66 -1.82 -37.61
C ASP A 235 -34.00 -1.93 -36.22
N PHE A 236 -34.32 -2.97 -35.45
CA PHE A 236 -33.68 -3.17 -34.15
C PHE A 236 -32.15 -3.38 -34.27
N LEU A 237 -31.70 -4.19 -35.22
CA LEU A 237 -30.28 -4.50 -35.42
C LEU A 237 -29.49 -3.34 -36.05
N GLU A 238 -30.14 -2.46 -36.81
CA GLU A 238 -29.52 -1.34 -37.51
C GLU A 238 -29.55 -0.05 -36.67
N ASN A 239 -30.67 0.26 -36.02
CA ASN A 239 -30.92 1.55 -35.38
C ASN A 239 -30.96 1.54 -33.84
N ARG A 240 -31.07 0.37 -33.19
CA ARG A 240 -31.31 0.27 -31.72
C ARG A 240 -30.32 -0.61 -30.96
N LEU A 241 -29.69 -1.59 -31.60
CA LEU A 241 -28.69 -2.46 -30.99
C LEU A 241 -27.40 -1.67 -30.67
N ILE A 242 -27.03 -1.61 -29.39
CA ILE A 242 -25.79 -0.96 -28.93
C ILE A 242 -24.58 -1.76 -29.45
N ARG A 243 -23.71 -1.08 -30.21
CA ARG A 243 -22.50 -1.67 -30.82
C ARG A 243 -21.20 -1.22 -30.17
N GLU A 244 -21.22 -0.10 -29.44
CA GLU A 244 -20.05 0.53 -28.82
C GLU A 244 -20.42 1.02 -27.40
N PRO A 245 -20.55 0.12 -26.41
CA PRO A 245 -20.92 0.50 -25.05
C PRO A 245 -19.80 1.29 -24.35
N GLU A 246 -20.15 2.42 -23.74
CA GLU A 246 -19.22 3.33 -23.07
C GLU A 246 -19.49 3.42 -21.56
N THR A 247 -20.77 3.48 -21.18
CA THR A 247 -21.27 3.76 -19.84
C THR A 247 -21.89 2.53 -19.18
N ASP A 248 -22.03 2.56 -17.85
CA ASP A 248 -22.74 1.51 -17.10
C ASP A 248 -24.20 1.32 -17.57
N LYS A 249 -24.86 2.37 -18.09
CA LYS A 249 -26.19 2.27 -18.71
C LYS A 249 -26.13 1.44 -20.00
N ASP A 250 -25.15 1.67 -20.87
CA ASP A 250 -25.01 0.93 -22.13
C ASP A 250 -24.77 -0.56 -21.91
N PHE A 251 -24.00 -0.92 -20.88
CA PHE A 251 -23.79 -2.33 -20.50
C PHE A 251 -25.06 -2.99 -19.94
N ILE A 252 -25.95 -2.24 -19.29
CA ILE A 252 -27.26 -2.71 -18.80
C ILE A 252 -28.25 -2.84 -19.97
N ASP A 253 -28.32 -1.83 -20.84
CA ASP A 253 -29.23 -1.81 -21.99
C ASP A 253 -28.84 -2.89 -23.02
N LEU A 254 -27.54 -3.09 -23.29
CA LEU A 254 -27.06 -4.15 -24.18
C LEU A 254 -27.39 -5.55 -23.64
N ASP A 255 -27.28 -5.78 -22.33
CA ASP A 255 -27.73 -7.02 -21.68
C ASP A 255 -29.27 -7.22 -21.79
N ALA A 256 -30.06 -6.14 -21.67
CA ALA A 256 -31.50 -6.19 -21.94
C ALA A 256 -31.83 -6.48 -23.42
N GLN A 257 -31.07 -5.91 -24.35
CA GLN A 257 -31.18 -6.13 -25.80
C GLN A 257 -30.81 -7.57 -26.19
N ILE A 258 -29.76 -8.14 -25.61
CA ILE A 258 -29.39 -9.57 -25.75
C ILE A 258 -30.53 -10.48 -25.27
N LYS A 259 -31.15 -10.15 -24.13
CA LYS A 259 -32.32 -10.89 -23.61
C LYS A 259 -33.55 -10.77 -24.51
N ALA A 260 -33.74 -9.63 -25.19
CA ALA A 260 -34.81 -9.45 -26.17
C ALA A 260 -34.57 -10.30 -27.44
N LEU A 261 -33.33 -10.28 -27.98
CA LEU A 261 -32.94 -11.16 -29.10
C LEU A 261 -33.09 -12.65 -28.74
N LYS A 262 -32.77 -13.04 -27.50
CA LYS A 262 -32.94 -14.44 -27.05
C LYS A 262 -34.42 -14.85 -27.04
N LYS A 263 -35.30 -14.03 -26.47
CA LYS A 263 -36.76 -14.28 -26.50
C LYS A 263 -37.31 -14.40 -27.93
N ALA A 264 -36.73 -13.63 -28.87
CA ALA A 264 -37.10 -13.70 -30.28
C ALA A 264 -36.59 -14.99 -30.97
N GLU A 265 -35.36 -15.43 -30.65
CA GLU A 265 -34.82 -16.74 -31.08
C GLU A 265 -35.67 -17.92 -30.56
N ASP A 266 -36.07 -17.86 -29.28
CA ASP A 266 -36.94 -18.85 -28.65
C ASP A 266 -38.36 -18.85 -29.30
N ALA A 267 -38.94 -17.68 -29.56
CA ALA A 267 -40.26 -17.56 -30.20
C ALA A 267 -40.27 -18.09 -31.65
N LEU A 268 -39.20 -17.85 -32.42
CA LEU A 268 -39.05 -18.41 -33.77
C LEU A 268 -38.97 -19.95 -33.73
N ASN A 269 -38.28 -20.54 -32.74
CA ASN A 269 -38.26 -21.99 -32.52
C ASN A 269 -39.64 -22.53 -32.12
N SER A 270 -40.38 -21.83 -31.27
CA SER A 270 -41.76 -22.21 -30.93
C SER A 270 -42.68 -22.22 -32.17
N ALA A 271 -42.54 -21.23 -33.06
CA ALA A 271 -43.32 -21.16 -34.30
C ALA A 271 -43.00 -22.32 -35.27
N GLU A 272 -41.75 -22.76 -35.39
CA GLU A 272 -41.39 -23.95 -36.18
C GLU A 272 -42.06 -25.22 -35.64
N THR A 273 -42.09 -25.40 -34.31
CA THR A 273 -42.80 -26.54 -33.68
C THR A 273 -44.29 -26.54 -34.01
N MET A 274 -44.93 -25.36 -34.06
CA MET A 274 -46.34 -25.24 -34.46
C MET A 274 -46.57 -25.52 -35.95
N MET A 275 -45.64 -25.10 -36.82
CA MET A 275 -45.69 -25.40 -38.26
C MET A 275 -45.52 -26.90 -38.57
N LEU A 276 -44.50 -27.54 -37.99
CA LEU A 276 -44.18 -28.95 -38.26
C LEU A 276 -45.27 -29.93 -37.80
N ALA A 277 -46.14 -29.51 -36.88
CA ALA A 277 -47.28 -30.32 -36.43
C ALA A 277 -48.44 -30.42 -37.46
N GLN A 278 -48.44 -29.62 -38.54
CA GLN A 278 -49.63 -29.42 -39.39
C GLN A 278 -49.34 -29.43 -40.92
N ILE A 279 -48.85 -30.57 -41.41
CA ILE A 279 -48.81 -31.01 -42.84
C ILE A 279 -47.63 -30.49 -43.69
N GLN A 280 -47.33 -31.23 -44.76
CA GLN A 280 -46.05 -31.33 -45.47
C GLN A 280 -45.69 -30.21 -46.47
N THR A 281 -46.49 -29.14 -46.61
CA THR A 281 -46.29 -28.10 -47.63
C THR A 281 -46.06 -26.71 -47.04
N VAL A 282 -44.93 -26.52 -46.34
CA VAL A 282 -44.56 -25.28 -45.62
C VAL A 282 -43.14 -24.80 -45.99
N ASP A 283 -42.67 -25.15 -47.19
CA ASP A 283 -41.24 -25.04 -47.56
C ASP A 283 -40.71 -23.60 -47.59
N GLU A 284 -41.48 -22.64 -48.10
CA GLU A 284 -41.06 -21.23 -48.15
C GLU A 284 -41.06 -20.57 -46.77
N ALA A 285 -42.13 -20.77 -45.99
CA ALA A 285 -42.24 -20.19 -44.65
C ALA A 285 -41.20 -20.81 -43.69
N LYS A 286 -40.86 -22.09 -43.84
CA LYS A 286 -39.74 -22.70 -43.11
C LYS A 286 -38.40 -22.03 -43.44
N ARG A 287 -38.11 -21.79 -44.72
CA ARG A 287 -36.88 -21.07 -45.13
C ARG A 287 -36.84 -19.64 -44.59
N GLN A 288 -37.97 -18.93 -44.54
CA GLN A 288 -38.07 -17.61 -43.91
C GLN A 288 -37.82 -17.67 -42.39
N LYS A 289 -38.40 -18.66 -41.67
CA LYS A 289 -38.08 -18.92 -40.25
C LYS A 289 -36.60 -19.20 -40.07
N GLU A 290 -36.00 -20.08 -40.87
CA GLU A 290 -34.57 -20.45 -40.76
C GLU A 290 -33.66 -19.23 -40.98
N MET A 291 -33.98 -18.37 -41.96
CA MET A 291 -33.28 -17.10 -42.19
C MET A 291 -33.37 -16.16 -40.99
N LEU A 292 -34.59 -15.91 -40.48
CA LEU A 292 -34.83 -14.99 -39.36
C LEU A 292 -34.24 -15.52 -38.05
N TYR A 293 -34.31 -16.83 -37.83
CA TYR A 293 -33.71 -17.51 -36.71
C TYR A 293 -32.19 -17.37 -36.73
N LYS A 294 -31.56 -17.63 -37.87
CA LYS A 294 -30.12 -17.42 -38.05
C LYS A 294 -29.74 -15.96 -37.84
N LEU A 295 -30.46 -15.01 -38.44
CA LEU A 295 -30.18 -13.57 -38.29
C LEU A 295 -30.26 -13.13 -36.82
N THR A 296 -31.31 -13.55 -36.10
CA THR A 296 -31.48 -13.24 -34.66
C THR A 296 -30.36 -13.86 -33.83
N ARG A 297 -30.08 -15.15 -34.04
CA ARG A 297 -29.07 -15.91 -33.29
C ARG A 297 -27.65 -15.40 -33.52
N ASP A 298 -27.27 -15.16 -34.77
CA ASP A 298 -25.92 -14.69 -35.12
C ASP A 298 -25.68 -13.28 -34.54
N ASN A 299 -26.69 -12.40 -34.54
CA ASN A 299 -26.58 -11.08 -33.89
C ASN A 299 -26.61 -11.15 -32.36
N ARG A 300 -27.39 -12.05 -31.74
CA ARG A 300 -27.30 -12.30 -30.29
C ARG A 300 -25.91 -12.76 -29.89
N LEU A 301 -25.35 -13.73 -30.62
CA LEU A 301 -24.00 -14.26 -30.37
C LEU A 301 -22.91 -13.23 -30.65
N MET A 302 -23.14 -12.27 -31.56
CA MET A 302 -22.28 -11.08 -31.72
C MET A 302 -22.37 -10.17 -30.50
N ALA A 303 -23.59 -9.79 -30.07
CA ALA A 303 -23.82 -8.90 -28.94
C ALA A 303 -23.31 -9.48 -27.60
N GLU A 304 -23.49 -10.78 -27.36
CA GLU A 304 -22.93 -11.48 -26.19
C GLU A 304 -21.39 -11.42 -26.17
N LYS A 305 -20.74 -11.63 -27.32
CA LYS A 305 -19.28 -11.50 -27.44
C LYS A 305 -18.81 -10.07 -27.23
N LEU A 306 -19.50 -9.10 -27.84
CA LEU A 306 -19.24 -7.68 -27.71
C LEU A 306 -19.32 -7.22 -26.25
N LEU A 307 -20.39 -7.60 -25.55
CA LEU A 307 -20.62 -7.24 -24.15
C LEU A 307 -19.46 -7.70 -23.26
N GLU A 308 -19.02 -8.95 -23.40
CA GLU A 308 -17.93 -9.50 -22.57
C GLU A 308 -16.54 -9.02 -23.02
N SER A 309 -16.31 -8.79 -24.32
CA SER A 309 -15.06 -8.20 -24.79
C SER A 309 -14.91 -6.75 -24.33
N GLU A 310 -15.98 -5.95 -24.38
CA GLU A 310 -15.95 -4.54 -24.00
C GLU A 310 -15.86 -4.35 -22.48
N LYS A 311 -16.56 -5.15 -21.67
CA LYS A 311 -16.34 -5.19 -20.21
C LYS A 311 -14.87 -5.46 -19.88
N THR A 312 -14.26 -6.42 -20.58
CA THR A 312 -12.85 -6.78 -20.39
C THR A 312 -11.92 -5.65 -20.86
N ARG A 313 -12.19 -5.05 -22.02
CA ARG A 313 -11.41 -3.96 -22.61
C ARG A 313 -11.45 -2.69 -21.74
N ARG A 314 -12.64 -2.19 -21.38
CA ARG A 314 -12.81 -1.00 -20.53
C ARG A 314 -12.19 -1.19 -19.14
N ARG A 315 -12.27 -2.41 -18.58
CA ARG A 315 -11.57 -2.77 -17.32
C ARG A 315 -10.05 -2.65 -17.47
N ALA A 316 -9.48 -3.26 -18.51
CA ALA A 316 -8.03 -3.19 -18.76
C ALA A 316 -7.56 -1.76 -19.06
N GLU A 317 -8.34 -0.99 -19.81
CA GLU A 317 -8.12 0.41 -20.16
C GLU A 317 -8.04 1.30 -18.91
N LYS A 318 -9.00 1.18 -17.97
CA LYS A 318 -8.97 1.91 -16.70
C LYS A 318 -7.78 1.53 -15.81
N VAL A 319 -7.46 0.23 -15.69
CA VAL A 319 -6.28 -0.25 -14.94
C VAL A 319 -4.98 0.29 -15.52
N GLU A 320 -4.84 0.30 -16.84
CA GLU A 320 -3.64 0.79 -17.52
C GLU A 320 -3.51 2.32 -17.42
N THR A 321 -4.62 3.07 -17.44
CA THR A 321 -4.63 4.51 -17.17
C THR A 321 -4.16 4.83 -15.76
N ALA A 322 -4.69 4.13 -14.74
CA ALA A 322 -4.25 4.30 -13.34
C ALA A 322 -2.75 3.93 -13.15
N ARG A 323 -2.30 2.84 -13.77
CA ARG A 323 -0.88 2.44 -13.80
C ARG A 323 0.00 3.51 -14.43
N LYS A 324 -0.40 4.07 -15.58
CA LYS A 324 0.35 5.15 -16.26
C LYS A 324 0.44 6.41 -15.42
N ALA A 325 -0.65 6.83 -14.79
CA ALA A 325 -0.66 7.97 -13.88
C ALA A 325 0.30 7.77 -12.69
N TYR A 326 0.31 6.58 -12.09
CA TYR A 326 1.25 6.24 -11.03
C TYR A 326 2.72 6.26 -11.49
N VAL A 327 3.03 5.60 -12.61
CA VAL A 327 4.39 5.55 -13.15
C VAL A 327 4.89 6.95 -13.56
N ALA A 328 4.02 7.81 -14.10
CA ALA A 328 4.37 9.20 -14.43
C ALA A 328 4.75 10.00 -13.17
N HIS A 329 3.98 9.89 -12.09
CA HIS A 329 4.25 10.56 -10.81
C HIS A 329 5.52 10.03 -10.12
N VAL A 330 5.75 8.72 -10.07
CA VAL A 330 7.02 8.16 -9.55
C VAL A 330 8.21 8.62 -10.40
N ALA A 331 8.06 8.71 -11.72
CA ALA A 331 9.09 9.23 -12.61
C ALA A 331 9.31 10.75 -12.50
N GLU A 332 8.39 11.49 -11.90
CA GLU A 332 8.53 12.90 -11.56
C GLU A 332 9.33 13.07 -10.26
N LEU A 333 8.89 12.43 -9.17
CA LEU A 333 9.61 12.39 -7.88
C LEU A 333 11.07 11.92 -8.04
N GLN A 334 11.31 10.91 -8.88
CA GLN A 334 12.64 10.40 -9.17
C GLN A 334 13.57 11.41 -9.89
N ARG A 335 13.05 12.45 -10.58
CA ARG A 335 13.89 13.48 -11.21
C ARG A 335 14.52 14.42 -10.17
N GLU A 336 13.83 14.64 -9.05
CA GLU A 336 14.34 15.46 -7.94
C GLU A 336 15.42 14.74 -7.12
N ILE A 337 15.38 13.40 -7.11
CA ILE A 337 16.24 12.55 -6.28
C ILE A 337 17.45 12.11 -7.10
N ALA A 338 18.49 12.95 -7.10
CA ALA A 338 19.75 12.68 -7.80
C ALA A 338 20.67 11.74 -7.00
N GLY A 339 21.15 10.68 -7.66
CA GLY A 339 22.14 9.74 -7.08
C GLY A 339 21.55 8.65 -6.17
N LEU A 340 20.24 8.61 -6.00
CA LEU A 340 19.49 7.53 -5.34
C LEU A 340 18.29 7.12 -6.19
N ARG A 341 17.92 5.85 -6.13
CA ARG A 341 16.75 5.30 -6.81
C ARG A 341 15.59 5.10 -5.83
N MET A 342 14.39 5.52 -6.23
CA MET A 342 13.14 5.13 -5.57
C MET A 342 12.82 3.66 -5.85
N ASP A 343 12.44 2.94 -4.79
CA ASP A 343 12.04 1.53 -4.82
C ASP A 343 10.66 1.41 -4.15
N VAL A 344 9.63 1.79 -4.91
CA VAL A 344 8.21 1.71 -4.50
C VAL A 344 7.47 0.66 -5.31
N ALA A 345 6.71 -0.18 -4.61
CA ALA A 345 5.83 -1.15 -5.21
C ALA A 345 4.68 -0.46 -5.96
N THR A 346 4.34 -0.98 -7.15
CA THR A 346 3.14 -0.53 -7.88
C THR A 346 1.89 -1.07 -7.19
N PRO A 347 0.85 -0.25 -6.91
CA PRO A 347 -0.42 -0.73 -6.35
C PRO A 347 -1.06 -1.82 -7.21
N ASP A 348 -1.73 -2.80 -6.59
CA ASP A 348 -2.52 -3.80 -7.31
C ASP A 348 -3.87 -3.22 -7.77
N PHE A 349 -3.80 -2.40 -8.82
CA PHE A 349 -4.96 -1.84 -9.53
C PHE A 349 -5.92 -2.91 -10.07
N ALA A 350 -5.46 -4.14 -10.33
CA ALA A 350 -6.31 -5.22 -10.84
C ALA A 350 -7.07 -5.94 -9.71
N GLY A 351 -6.40 -6.17 -8.57
CA GLY A 351 -7.01 -6.67 -7.33
C GLY A 351 -8.01 -5.68 -6.74
N ALA A 352 -7.69 -4.38 -6.73
CA ALA A 352 -8.55 -3.31 -6.20
C ALA A 352 -9.95 -3.26 -6.83
N ILE A 353 -10.11 -3.74 -8.07
CA ILE A 353 -11.39 -3.78 -8.80
C ILE A 353 -11.99 -5.19 -8.97
N LYS A 354 -11.40 -6.19 -8.33
CA LYS A 354 -11.81 -7.59 -8.44
C LYS A 354 -13.25 -7.78 -7.91
N GLY A 355 -14.12 -8.35 -8.76
CA GLY A 355 -15.52 -8.61 -8.41
C GLY A 355 -16.48 -7.42 -8.54
N LEU A 356 -15.97 -6.20 -8.77
CA LEU A 356 -16.81 -5.02 -9.01
C LEU A 356 -17.57 -5.14 -10.34
N LYS A 357 -18.78 -4.56 -10.38
CA LYS A 357 -19.74 -4.73 -11.49
C LYS A 357 -19.96 -3.47 -12.34
N THR A 358 -19.70 -2.28 -11.81
CA THR A 358 -19.89 -1.00 -12.52
C THR A 358 -18.56 -0.30 -12.78
N LEU A 359 -18.46 0.42 -13.90
CA LEU A 359 -17.31 1.25 -14.26
C LEU A 359 -17.10 2.37 -13.25
N GLU A 360 -18.18 2.90 -12.65
CA GLU A 360 -18.10 3.86 -11.55
C GLU A 360 -17.43 3.28 -10.29
N SER A 361 -17.85 2.11 -9.80
CA SER A 361 -17.22 1.54 -8.59
C SER A 361 -15.79 1.08 -8.85
N MET A 362 -15.49 0.64 -10.08
CA MET A 362 -14.12 0.39 -10.52
C MET A 362 -13.27 1.67 -10.54
N GLN A 363 -13.84 2.82 -10.91
CA GLN A 363 -13.13 4.10 -10.91
C GLN A 363 -12.78 4.55 -9.48
N ASP A 364 -13.74 4.60 -8.54
CA ASP A 364 -13.49 4.98 -7.13
C ASP A 364 -12.36 4.16 -6.49
N LYS A 365 -12.31 2.85 -6.76
CA LYS A 365 -11.26 1.97 -6.21
C LYS A 365 -9.92 2.06 -6.93
N LEU A 366 -9.89 2.41 -8.21
CA LEU A 366 -8.64 2.75 -8.91
C LEU A 366 -8.08 4.09 -8.42
N ASP A 367 -8.91 5.11 -8.25
CA ASP A 367 -8.47 6.43 -7.80
C ASP A 367 -8.05 6.42 -6.33
N THR A 368 -8.74 5.64 -5.49
CA THR A 368 -8.31 5.33 -4.11
C THR A 368 -6.95 4.61 -4.09
N ALA A 369 -6.76 3.56 -4.90
CA ALA A 369 -5.50 2.83 -4.98
C ALA A 369 -4.36 3.72 -5.54
N LEU A 370 -4.67 4.60 -6.48
CA LEU A 370 -3.73 5.57 -7.05
C LEU A 370 -3.29 6.59 -6.00
N ALA A 371 -4.23 7.19 -5.25
CA ALA A 371 -3.93 8.13 -4.18
C ALA A 371 -3.07 7.49 -3.08
N ASN A 372 -3.43 6.30 -2.60
CA ASN A 372 -2.64 5.54 -1.63
C ASN A 372 -1.24 5.17 -2.18
N GLY A 373 -1.12 4.90 -3.48
CA GLY A 373 0.16 4.75 -4.16
C GLY A 373 1.00 6.03 -4.19
N LYS A 374 0.41 7.17 -4.58
CA LYS A 374 1.06 8.49 -4.57
C LYS A 374 1.59 8.83 -3.17
N ILE A 375 0.80 8.59 -2.12
CA ILE A 375 1.17 8.82 -0.71
C ILE A 375 2.44 8.03 -0.35
N ALA A 376 2.49 6.73 -0.65
CA ALA A 376 3.66 5.89 -0.36
C ALA A 376 4.91 6.32 -1.16
N ALA A 377 4.73 6.77 -2.41
CA ALA A 377 5.82 7.31 -3.22
C ALA A 377 6.36 8.64 -2.66
N GLU A 378 5.50 9.57 -2.26
CA GLU A 378 5.92 10.83 -1.66
C GLU A 378 6.60 10.63 -0.30
N GLN A 379 6.13 9.69 0.53
CA GLN A 379 6.77 9.35 1.81
C GLN A 379 8.20 8.83 1.61
N GLN A 380 8.42 7.92 0.65
CA GLN A 380 9.78 7.49 0.31
C GLN A 380 10.60 8.62 -0.30
N ALA A 381 10.00 9.46 -1.15
CA ALA A 381 10.70 10.60 -1.73
C ALA A 381 11.16 11.60 -0.66
N ALA A 382 10.33 11.92 0.33
CA ALA A 382 10.66 12.80 1.45
C ALA A 382 11.79 12.25 2.33
N ASP A 383 11.78 10.95 2.63
CA ASP A 383 12.86 10.27 3.36
C ASP A 383 14.19 10.31 2.59
N LEU A 384 14.18 10.01 1.28
CA LEU A 384 15.37 10.07 0.43
C LEU A 384 15.89 11.51 0.26
N ARG A 385 15.02 12.51 0.05
CA ARG A 385 15.38 13.94 0.03
C ARG A 385 16.04 14.36 1.36
N THR A 386 15.48 13.92 2.50
CA THR A 386 16.02 14.20 3.85
C THR A 386 17.40 13.58 4.05
N LYS A 387 17.59 12.32 3.64
CA LYS A 387 18.89 11.61 3.71
C LYS A 387 19.94 12.27 2.83
N LEU A 388 19.59 12.68 1.60
CA LEU A 388 20.50 13.41 0.71
C LEU A 388 20.88 14.79 1.28
N GLY A 389 19.92 15.55 1.81
CA GLY A 389 20.21 16.83 2.48
C GLY A 389 21.13 16.68 3.69
N TRP A 390 20.97 15.62 4.48
CA TRP A 390 21.87 15.32 5.59
C TRP A 390 23.30 14.99 5.12
N ILE A 391 23.47 14.23 4.02
CA ILE A 391 24.79 13.98 3.42
C ILE A 391 25.44 15.29 3.00
N GLU A 392 24.71 16.15 2.29
CA GLU A 392 25.28 17.40 1.78
C GLU A 392 25.77 18.31 2.92
N ALA A 393 25.04 18.35 4.04
CA ALA A 393 25.40 19.14 5.22
C ALA A 393 26.51 18.53 6.11
N ASN A 394 26.70 17.20 6.12
CA ASN A 394 27.56 16.53 7.12
C ASN A 394 28.67 15.63 6.53
N ALA A 395 28.58 15.28 5.25
CA ALA A 395 29.37 14.20 4.63
C ALA A 395 29.77 14.45 3.16
N ALA A 396 29.55 15.65 2.61
CA ALA A 396 29.81 15.96 1.20
C ALA A 396 31.25 15.63 0.75
N GLU A 397 32.26 16.02 1.54
CA GLU A 397 33.68 15.71 1.28
C GLU A 397 33.98 14.20 1.27
N TYR A 398 33.17 13.41 1.98
CA TYR A 398 33.35 11.97 2.17
C TYR A 398 32.43 11.12 1.27
N ARG A 399 31.73 11.71 0.31
CA ARG A 399 30.76 11.02 -0.56
C ARG A 399 31.35 9.83 -1.33
N ALA A 400 32.67 9.83 -1.57
CA ALA A 400 33.40 8.70 -2.16
C ALA A 400 33.43 7.43 -1.27
N LEU A 401 33.24 7.55 0.04
CA LEU A 401 33.14 6.41 0.99
C LEU A 401 31.76 5.73 0.97
N LEU A 402 30.81 6.27 0.20
CA LEU A 402 29.39 5.90 0.17
C LEU A 402 29.00 5.32 -1.20
N ALA A 403 29.87 4.50 -1.81
CA ALA A 403 29.61 3.87 -3.11
C ALA A 403 28.36 2.96 -3.13
N ASP A 404 27.97 2.45 -1.97
CA ASP A 404 26.78 1.64 -1.69
C ASP A 404 25.62 2.48 -1.10
N LEU A 405 25.56 3.79 -1.36
CA LEU A 405 24.60 4.72 -0.76
C LEU A 405 23.14 4.24 -0.86
N GLN A 406 22.76 3.52 -1.93
CA GLN A 406 21.42 2.90 -2.06
C GLN A 406 21.09 1.92 -0.91
N GLN A 407 22.07 1.11 -0.47
CA GLN A 407 21.90 0.14 0.63
C GLN A 407 21.90 0.83 1.99
N LEU A 408 22.64 1.93 2.13
CA LEU A 408 22.60 2.77 3.32
C LEU A 408 21.27 3.52 3.44
N ALA A 409 20.77 4.08 2.34
CA ALA A 409 19.52 4.85 2.32
C ALA A 409 18.27 4.00 2.61
N ALA A 410 18.32 2.68 2.41
CA ALA A 410 17.25 1.76 2.80
C ALA A 410 17.10 1.56 4.33
N LYS A 411 18.01 2.10 5.14
CA LYS A 411 17.95 2.01 6.62
C LYS A 411 17.02 3.08 7.23
N PRO A 412 16.53 2.89 8.46
CA PRO A 412 15.98 3.98 9.27
C PRO A 412 16.95 5.17 9.34
N PHE A 413 16.43 6.39 9.51
CA PHE A 413 17.26 7.60 9.39
C PHE A 413 18.40 7.67 10.42
N ASP A 414 18.18 7.19 11.66
CA ASP A 414 19.24 7.15 12.68
C ASP A 414 20.31 6.09 12.39
N ASP A 415 19.92 4.88 12.01
CA ASP A 415 20.83 3.82 11.52
C ASP A 415 21.68 4.30 10.33
N PHE A 416 21.06 5.05 9.41
CA PHE A 416 21.71 5.65 8.26
C PHE A 416 22.78 6.67 8.69
N LYS A 417 22.42 7.65 9.54
CA LYS A 417 23.35 8.65 10.08
C LYS A 417 24.51 7.99 10.81
N LEU A 418 24.23 7.00 11.66
CA LEU A 418 25.24 6.23 12.40
C LEU A 418 26.19 5.49 11.47
N ALA A 419 25.67 4.77 10.47
CA ALA A 419 26.48 4.01 9.51
C ALA A 419 27.37 4.89 8.63
N VAL A 420 26.89 6.07 8.22
CA VAL A 420 27.71 7.05 7.48
C VAL A 420 28.78 7.65 8.39
N THR A 421 28.42 8.09 9.59
CA THR A 421 29.36 8.71 10.55
C THR A 421 30.48 7.75 10.94
N ALA A 422 30.16 6.50 11.26
CA ALA A 422 31.13 5.48 11.64
C ALA A 422 32.17 5.21 10.53
N ARG A 423 31.78 5.25 9.25
CA ARG A 423 32.70 5.13 8.10
C ARG A 423 33.61 6.33 7.95
N ILE A 424 33.05 7.53 8.11
CA ILE A 424 33.79 8.79 8.03
C ILE A 424 34.86 8.84 9.12
N ASP A 425 34.52 8.47 10.36
CA ASP A 425 35.45 8.53 11.48
C ASP A 425 36.49 7.39 11.43
N ALA A 426 36.12 6.20 10.93
CA ALA A 426 37.09 5.15 10.61
C ALA A 426 38.09 5.59 9.52
N HIS A 427 37.64 6.30 8.49
CA HIS A 427 38.52 6.84 7.45
C HIS A 427 39.43 7.96 7.98
N LYS A 428 38.88 8.95 8.71
CA LYS A 428 39.67 10.00 9.38
C LYS A 428 40.77 9.40 10.26
N LYS A 429 40.45 8.35 11.03
CA LYS A 429 41.42 7.63 11.85
C LYS A 429 42.49 6.95 10.99
N ALA A 430 42.12 6.21 9.95
CA ALA A 430 43.08 5.54 9.08
C ALA A 430 44.04 6.50 8.34
N GLU A 431 43.56 7.70 7.97
CA GLU A 431 44.42 8.76 7.41
C GLU A 431 45.34 9.37 8.48
N ALA A 432 44.85 9.59 9.71
CA ALA A 432 45.66 10.07 10.82
C ALA A 432 46.78 9.07 11.20
N ASP A 433 46.43 7.78 11.32
CA ASP A 433 47.36 6.68 11.58
C ASP A 433 48.44 6.59 10.48
N ARG A 434 48.06 6.78 9.20
CA ARG A 434 49.01 6.83 8.07
C ARG A 434 49.95 8.05 8.15
N LEU A 435 49.42 9.23 8.48
CA LEU A 435 50.21 10.45 8.61
C LEU A 435 51.17 10.39 9.81
N GLU A 436 50.79 9.73 10.91
CA GLU A 436 51.70 9.48 12.02
C GLU A 436 52.79 8.45 11.67
N ALA A 437 52.43 7.36 10.98
CA ALA A 437 53.40 6.37 10.52
C ALA A 437 54.45 6.99 9.57
N GLU A 438 54.03 7.87 8.65
CA GLU A 438 54.94 8.60 7.77
C GLU A 438 55.86 9.56 8.56
N ARG A 439 55.30 10.32 9.52
CA ARG A 439 56.09 11.18 10.43
C ARG A 439 57.04 10.37 11.30
N ALA A 440 56.70 9.14 11.69
CA ALA A 440 57.59 8.24 12.41
C ALA A 440 58.74 7.75 11.52
N ARG A 441 58.47 7.35 10.27
CA ARG A 441 59.50 6.98 9.28
C ARG A 441 60.49 8.13 9.05
N ILE A 442 60.00 9.33 8.76
CA ILE A 442 60.86 10.51 8.52
C ILE A 442 61.77 10.79 9.72
N ARG A 443 61.24 10.70 10.96
CA ARG A 443 62.06 10.84 12.18
C ARG A 443 63.14 9.77 12.29
N GLN A 444 62.82 8.50 11.97
CA GLN A 444 63.81 7.41 11.99
C GLN A 444 64.88 7.57 10.91
N GLU A 445 64.52 8.04 9.71
CA GLU A 445 65.48 8.32 8.63
C GLU A 445 66.42 9.49 8.97
N GLU A 446 65.90 10.57 9.55
CA GLU A 446 66.73 11.69 10.01
C GLU A 446 67.61 11.31 11.21
N GLU A 447 67.11 10.53 12.18
CA GLU A 447 67.95 9.97 13.25
C GLU A 447 69.05 9.05 12.70
N ALA A 448 68.75 8.23 11.69
CA ALA A 448 69.74 7.35 11.05
C ALA A 448 70.82 8.15 10.30
N LYS A 449 70.44 9.21 9.58
CA LYS A 449 71.39 10.16 8.95
C LYS A 449 72.26 10.84 10.00
N ALA A 450 71.67 11.38 11.06
CA ALA A 450 72.39 12.07 12.13
C ALA A 450 73.38 11.13 12.86
N LYS A 451 72.99 9.88 13.13
CA LYS A 451 73.88 8.85 13.69
C LYS A 451 75.01 8.48 12.71
N ALA A 452 74.70 8.29 11.43
CA ALA A 452 75.71 8.01 10.41
C ALA A 452 76.71 9.17 10.21
N GLU A 453 76.26 10.43 10.27
CA GLU A 453 77.13 11.61 10.20
C GLU A 453 78.00 11.76 11.46
N ALA A 454 77.44 11.48 12.64
CA ALA A 454 78.20 11.46 13.90
C ALA A 454 79.26 10.33 13.91
N GLU A 455 78.91 9.12 13.46
CA GLU A 455 79.87 8.02 13.29
C GLU A 455 80.93 8.33 12.23
N ALA A 456 80.58 9.01 11.14
CA ALA A 456 81.53 9.45 10.12
C ALA A 456 82.54 10.47 10.68
N LYS A 457 82.08 11.44 11.48
CA LYS A 457 82.95 12.41 12.19
C LYS A 457 83.86 11.71 13.20
N LEU A 458 83.31 10.84 14.05
CA LEU A 458 84.08 10.02 15.00
C LEU A 458 85.15 9.15 14.30
N ARG A 459 84.84 8.55 13.15
CA ARG A 459 85.83 7.80 12.36
C ARG A 459 86.91 8.69 11.76
N ALA A 460 86.57 9.89 11.28
CA ALA A 460 87.55 10.85 10.78
C ALA A 460 88.49 11.34 11.89
N GLU A 461 87.96 11.62 13.09
CA GLU A 461 88.73 12.00 14.27
C GLU A 461 89.64 10.84 14.75
N GLN A 462 89.14 9.61 14.80
CA GLN A 462 89.94 8.43 15.16
C GLN A 462 91.07 8.13 14.15
N GLN A 463 90.81 8.36 12.85
CA GLN A 463 91.84 8.25 11.81
C GLN A 463 92.89 9.36 11.89
N ALA A 464 92.56 10.54 12.44
CA ALA A 464 93.52 11.59 12.73
C ALA A 464 94.35 11.35 14.02
N ALA A 465 93.90 10.44 14.90
CA ALA A 465 94.40 10.33 16.28
C ALA A 465 95.23 9.06 16.60
N THR A 466 95.50 8.18 15.63
CA THR A 466 96.08 6.85 15.92
C THR A 466 97.34 6.51 15.09
N PRO A 467 98.54 6.45 15.70
CA PRO A 467 99.72 5.82 15.10
C PRO A 467 99.60 4.29 15.07
N ALA A 468 100.21 3.62 14.08
CA ALA A 468 100.11 2.17 13.90
C ALA A 468 101.14 1.36 14.72
N VAL A 469 100.83 0.09 15.04
CA VAL A 469 101.68 -1.12 14.84
C VAL A 469 100.90 -2.41 15.28
N PRO A 470 101.16 -3.62 14.71
CA PRO A 470 100.23 -4.77 14.80
C PRO A 470 100.86 -6.14 15.26
N LEU A 471 100.08 -7.23 15.10
CA LEU A 471 100.42 -8.68 15.06
C LEU A 471 100.53 -9.49 16.38
N ALA A 472 99.72 -10.55 16.51
CA ALA A 472 100.15 -11.97 16.50
C ALA A 472 98.99 -12.99 16.71
N ASP A 473 99.13 -14.20 16.14
CA ASP A 473 98.34 -15.45 16.35
C ASP A 473 99.30 -16.51 17.01
N PRO A 474 98.95 -17.77 17.43
CA PRO A 474 97.84 -18.64 16.98
C PRO A 474 97.11 -19.52 18.07
N THR A 475 96.25 -20.42 17.59
CA THR A 475 95.45 -21.51 18.23
C THR A 475 96.32 -22.75 18.67
N PRO A 476 95.86 -23.92 19.27
CA PRO A 476 94.52 -24.61 19.15
C PRO A 476 93.96 -25.60 20.25
N GLN A 477 92.70 -26.04 20.06
CA GLN A 477 92.00 -27.29 20.57
C GLN A 477 91.81 -27.46 22.11
N VAL A 478 90.97 -28.34 22.72
CA VAL A 478 90.46 -29.73 22.47
C VAL A 478 88.98 -29.94 22.98
N THR A 479 88.40 -31.13 22.76
CA THR A 479 87.04 -31.68 23.09
C THR A 479 86.73 -31.84 24.62
N ALA A 480 85.56 -32.26 25.16
CA ALA A 480 84.44 -33.11 24.65
C ALA A 480 83.07 -32.95 25.40
N LYS A 481 82.08 -33.78 25.03
CA LYS A 481 80.69 -34.01 25.58
C LYS A 481 80.70 -35.06 26.74
N PRO A 482 79.58 -35.47 27.43
CA PRO A 482 78.12 -35.33 27.18
C PRO A 482 77.37 -34.62 28.37
N THR A 483 76.09 -34.77 28.78
CA THR A 483 75.02 -35.80 28.62
C THR A 483 73.59 -35.20 28.81
N THR A 484 72.54 -36.03 28.74
CA THR A 484 71.09 -35.71 28.87
C THR A 484 70.61 -35.71 30.35
N THR A 485 69.37 -35.37 30.73
CA THR A 485 68.01 -35.51 30.11
C THR A 485 67.02 -34.55 30.85
N ALA A 486 65.78 -34.23 30.47
CA ALA A 486 64.85 -34.81 29.48
C ALA A 486 63.89 -33.78 28.80
N ARG A 487 62.56 -33.97 28.95
CA ARG A 487 61.40 -33.41 28.20
C ARG A 487 60.10 -33.88 28.91
N PRO A 488 58.85 -33.63 28.44
CA PRO A 488 58.35 -32.88 27.25
C PRO A 488 57.50 -31.63 27.66
N SER A 489 56.77 -30.87 26.81
CA SER A 489 56.25 -31.15 25.45
C SER A 489 56.04 -29.91 24.55
N THR A 490 56.38 -30.06 23.25
CA THR A 490 55.59 -29.72 22.02
C THR A 490 54.65 -28.48 22.02
N ALA A 491 54.71 -27.46 21.15
CA ALA A 491 55.34 -27.25 19.81
C ALA A 491 54.87 -28.18 18.66
N PRO A 492 54.88 -27.78 17.36
CA PRO A 492 55.33 -26.51 16.75
C PRO A 492 54.30 -25.89 15.75
N ALA A 493 54.77 -25.07 14.80
CA ALA A 493 53.97 -24.26 13.85
C ALA A 493 54.13 -24.68 12.37
N VAL A 494 53.82 -23.75 11.45
CA VAL A 494 54.14 -23.68 10.00
C VAL A 494 53.12 -24.28 9.01
N SER A 495 52.52 -23.41 8.17
CA SER A 495 52.56 -23.48 6.69
C SER A 495 51.51 -22.53 6.07
N ARG A 496 51.88 -21.77 5.03
CA ARG A 496 50.94 -21.10 4.11
C ARG A 496 50.91 -21.88 2.80
N ALA A 497 49.74 -22.38 2.40
CA ALA A 497 49.49 -22.87 1.05
C ALA A 497 48.03 -22.60 0.67
N ASN A 498 47.81 -21.98 -0.50
CA ASN A 498 46.46 -21.84 -1.07
C ASN A 498 46.05 -23.14 -1.76
N PRO A 499 44.77 -23.51 -1.63
CA PRO A 499 44.04 -24.13 -2.73
C PRO A 499 42.72 -23.39 -3.04
N ALA A 500 42.41 -23.30 -4.33
CA ALA A 500 41.03 -23.40 -4.82
C ALA A 500 40.74 -24.92 -5.04
N PRO A 501 39.49 -25.42 -5.09
CA PRO A 501 38.31 -24.70 -5.59
C PRO A 501 36.96 -24.99 -4.89
N THR A 502 35.90 -24.47 -5.50
CA THR A 502 34.46 -24.78 -5.39
C THR A 502 34.03 -26.05 -4.62
N SER A 503 33.37 -25.83 -3.48
CA SER A 503 32.03 -26.38 -3.21
C SER A 503 31.29 -25.46 -2.24
N LYS A 504 29.95 -25.50 -2.20
CA LYS A 504 29.20 -24.90 -1.08
C LYS A 504 29.15 -25.95 0.04
N SER A 505 30.07 -25.86 1.00
CA SER A 505 29.92 -26.57 2.27
C SER A 505 28.63 -26.13 2.95
N ARG A 506 27.97 -27.05 3.67
CA ARG A 506 26.94 -26.69 4.66
C ARG A 506 27.57 -25.69 5.64
N PRO A 507 26.91 -24.56 5.96
CA PRO A 507 27.34 -23.68 7.06
C PRO A 507 27.44 -24.46 8.37
N SER A 508 28.15 -23.95 9.38
CA SER A 508 28.13 -24.58 10.70
C SER A 508 26.72 -24.54 11.29
N ASP A 509 26.44 -25.44 12.23
CA ASP A 509 25.13 -25.44 12.88
C ASP A 509 24.92 -24.15 13.69
N ASP A 510 25.99 -23.56 14.22
CA ASP A 510 26.00 -22.23 14.82
C ASP A 510 25.66 -21.13 13.80
N GLU A 511 26.28 -21.12 12.60
CA GLU A 511 25.95 -20.17 11.52
C GLU A 511 24.49 -20.28 11.07
N ILE A 512 23.91 -21.48 11.11
CA ILE A 512 22.48 -21.69 10.82
C ILE A 512 21.61 -21.12 11.95
N ILE A 513 21.96 -21.36 13.20
CA ILE A 513 21.24 -20.84 14.38
C ILE A 513 21.30 -19.31 14.42
N ASP A 514 22.47 -18.71 14.21
CA ASP A 514 22.69 -17.26 14.15
C ASP A 514 21.81 -16.59 13.09
N VAL A 515 21.80 -17.14 11.87
CA VAL A 515 21.00 -16.60 10.76
C VAL A 515 19.50 -16.68 11.06
N LEU A 516 19.04 -17.79 11.65
CA LEU A 516 17.63 -17.96 12.04
C LEU A 516 17.25 -17.03 13.21
N ALA A 517 18.11 -16.90 14.23
CA ALA A 517 17.91 -16.02 15.38
C ALA A 517 17.83 -14.55 14.95
N LEU A 518 18.74 -14.12 14.07
CA LEU A 518 18.77 -12.80 13.48
C LEU A 518 17.57 -12.53 12.56
N HIS A 519 17.11 -13.53 11.80
CA HIS A 519 15.98 -13.41 10.89
C HIS A 519 14.64 -13.31 11.65
N PHE A 520 14.40 -14.21 12.61
CA PHE A 520 13.16 -14.25 13.40
C PHE A 520 13.17 -13.34 14.63
N ARG A 521 14.28 -12.64 14.91
CA ARG A 521 14.46 -11.71 16.04
C ARG A 521 14.23 -12.35 17.42
N VAL A 522 14.65 -13.60 17.56
CA VAL A 522 14.57 -14.38 18.82
C VAL A 522 15.96 -14.78 19.31
N HIS A 523 16.05 -15.17 20.58
CA HIS A 523 17.28 -15.72 21.16
C HIS A 523 17.58 -17.11 20.57
N GLU A 524 18.87 -17.45 20.41
CA GLU A 524 19.38 -18.71 19.84
C GLU A 524 18.71 -19.95 20.43
N SER A 525 18.46 -19.94 21.75
CA SER A 525 17.80 -21.05 22.46
C SER A 525 16.36 -21.35 21.99
N ALA A 526 15.64 -20.36 21.47
CA ALA A 526 14.31 -20.56 20.88
C ALA A 526 14.41 -21.21 19.49
N VAL A 527 15.40 -20.81 18.70
CA VAL A 527 15.73 -21.45 17.41
C VAL A 527 16.12 -22.91 17.61
N VAL A 528 16.97 -23.20 18.60
CA VAL A 528 17.37 -24.58 18.93
C VAL A 528 16.17 -25.43 19.34
N ALA A 529 15.24 -24.89 20.12
CA ALA A 529 13.99 -25.59 20.46
C ALA A 529 13.16 -25.90 19.20
N TRP A 530 12.94 -24.92 18.32
CA TRP A 530 12.22 -25.13 17.06
C TRP A 530 12.90 -26.17 16.16
N LEU A 531 14.23 -26.12 16.01
CA LEU A 531 15.00 -27.07 15.21
C LEU A 531 14.90 -28.52 15.73
N LEU A 532 14.65 -28.72 17.03
CA LEU A 532 14.39 -30.03 17.62
C LEU A 532 12.94 -30.52 17.46
N GLU A 533 12.00 -29.61 17.17
CA GLU A 533 10.57 -29.91 16.95
C GLU A 533 10.22 -30.10 15.46
N ILE A 534 11.15 -29.85 14.52
CA ILE A 534 10.90 -30.04 13.08
C ILE A 534 10.82 -31.53 12.73
N ASP A 535 9.66 -31.95 12.22
CA ASP A 535 9.50 -33.20 11.48
C ASP A 535 10.23 -33.11 10.12
N LEU A 536 11.46 -33.64 10.11
CA LEU A 536 12.34 -33.69 8.95
C LEU A 536 11.88 -34.69 7.89
N GLU A 537 11.12 -35.74 8.24
CA GLU A 537 10.58 -36.70 7.27
C GLU A 537 9.42 -36.06 6.49
N ALA A 538 8.47 -35.41 7.18
CA ALA A 538 7.40 -34.65 6.54
C ALA A 538 7.92 -33.43 5.77
N ALA A 539 9.02 -32.79 6.21
CA ALA A 539 9.69 -31.75 5.43
C ALA A 539 10.30 -32.32 4.13
N SER A 540 11.00 -33.45 4.21
CA SER A 540 11.61 -34.12 3.05
C SER A 540 10.56 -34.58 2.03
N GLN A 541 9.47 -35.21 2.47
CA GLN A 541 8.40 -35.70 1.60
C GLN A 541 7.73 -34.56 0.82
N ARG A 542 7.40 -33.44 1.48
CA ARG A 542 6.82 -32.27 0.80
C ARG A 542 7.74 -31.70 -0.29
N ILE A 543 9.05 -31.75 -0.08
CA ILE A 543 10.03 -31.33 -1.10
C ILE A 543 10.04 -32.33 -2.27
N ALA A 544 10.07 -33.63 -2.00
CA ALA A 544 10.00 -34.67 -3.03
C ALA A 544 8.72 -34.56 -3.88
N ASP A 545 7.56 -34.39 -3.24
CA ASP A 545 6.27 -34.20 -3.92
C ASP A 545 6.29 -32.92 -4.79
N SER A 546 6.87 -31.83 -4.29
CA SER A 546 7.00 -30.56 -5.03
C SER A 546 7.96 -30.59 -6.22
N MET A 547 8.81 -31.61 -6.34
CA MET A 547 9.70 -31.85 -7.48
C MET A 547 9.19 -32.92 -8.44
N ALA A 548 8.03 -33.52 -8.15
CA ALA A 548 7.35 -34.53 -8.99
C ALA A 548 6.14 -33.97 -9.77
N ALA A 549 5.84 -32.67 -9.61
CA ALA A 549 4.75 -31.93 -10.24
C ALA A 549 5.26 -30.86 -11.22
#